data_AF-A0A0Q7W1H3-F1
#
_entry.id   AF-A0A0Q7W1H3-F1
#
_cell.length_a   1.000
_cell.length_b   1.000
_cell.length_c   1.000
_cell.angle_alpha   90.00
_cell.angle_beta   90.00
_cell.angle_gamma   90.00
#
_symmetry.space_group_name_H-M   'P 1'
#
loop_
_entity.id
_entity.type
_entity.pdbx_description
1 polymer ?
#
loop_
_entity_poly.entity_id
_entity_poly.type
_entity_poly.pdbx_seq_one_letter_code
_entity_poly.pdbx_strand_id
1 'polypeptide(L)'
;MALAAAAHPRYEDFSYLWSSSRMATDPALAAFLALDDQVVAAYADARAEALGLALPPETRAGVLDNLALLRRQAATFVAAVGLDDTVPLEPFEP
;
A
#
# COMPACT_ATOMS: atom_id res chain seq x y z
N MET A 1 10.37 -47.69 23.47
CA MET A 1 9.91 -46.28 23.49
C MET A 1 10.63 -45.55 22.37
N ALA A 2 10.00 -45.37 21.22
CA ALA A 2 10.62 -44.70 20.07
C ALA A 2 10.29 -43.20 20.15
N LEU A 3 11.33 -42.37 20.24
CA LEU A 3 11.20 -40.91 20.16
C LEU A 3 10.89 -40.57 18.70
N ALA A 4 9.67 -40.13 18.42
CA ALA A 4 9.32 -39.60 17.11
C ALA A 4 10.13 -38.30 16.89
N ALA A 5 11.09 -38.33 15.97
CA ALA A 5 11.79 -37.13 15.56
C ALA A 5 10.79 -36.22 14.83
N ALA A 6 10.43 -35.10 15.46
CA ALA A 6 9.64 -34.07 14.82
C ALA A 6 10.42 -33.56 13.60
N ALA A 7 9.89 -33.80 12.40
CA ALA A 7 10.47 -33.28 11.18
C ALA A 7 10.37 -31.75 11.23
N HIS A 8 11.53 -31.07 11.30
CA HIS A 8 11.57 -29.62 11.14
C HIS A 8 11.25 -29.28 9.67
N PRO A 9 10.27 -28.40 9.40
CA PRO A 9 9.96 -27.97 8.04
C PRO A 9 11.20 -27.37 7.38
N ARG A 10 11.43 -27.72 6.11
CA ARG A 10 12.58 -27.23 5.34
C ARG A 10 12.32 -25.78 4.91
N TYR A 11 13.39 -25.04 4.62
CA TYR A 11 13.30 -23.66 4.12
C TYR A 11 12.34 -23.51 2.91
N GLU A 12 12.28 -24.54 2.06
CA GLU A 12 11.36 -24.62 0.91
C GLU A 12 9.88 -24.62 1.32
N ASP A 13 9.55 -25.21 2.48
CA ASP A 13 8.20 -25.21 3.08
C ASP A 13 7.80 -23.85 3.66
N PHE A 14 8.70 -22.86 3.67
CA PHE A 14 8.35 -21.47 3.98
C PHE A 14 8.44 -20.57 2.76
N SER A 15 9.00 -21.05 1.63
CA SER A 15 9.23 -20.23 0.45
C SER A 15 7.93 -19.77 -0.22
N TYR A 16 6.81 -20.47 -0.02
CA TYR A 16 5.49 -20.04 -0.51
C TYR A 16 4.89 -18.88 0.30
N LEU A 17 5.27 -18.73 1.58
CA LEU A 17 4.85 -17.58 2.40
C LEU A 17 5.53 -16.29 1.95
N TRP A 18 6.71 -16.42 1.32
CA TRP A 18 7.51 -15.31 0.78
C TRP A 18 7.54 -15.28 -0.75
N SER A 19 6.90 -16.25 -1.42
CA SER A 19 6.62 -16.21 -2.86
C SER A 19 5.49 -15.24 -3.07
N SER A 20 5.84 -13.96 -2.92
CA SER A 20 5.09 -12.75 -3.22
C SER A 20 3.77 -13.04 -3.91
N SER A 21 2.72 -13.17 -3.09
CA SER A 21 1.35 -12.98 -3.57
C SER A 21 1.34 -11.60 -4.19
N ARG A 22 1.34 -11.54 -5.52
CA ARG A 22 1.21 -10.29 -6.26
C ARG A 22 -0.05 -9.62 -5.74
N MET A 23 0.12 -8.50 -5.06
CA MET A 23 -1.01 -7.73 -4.56
C MET A 23 -1.59 -6.93 -5.72
N ALA A 24 -2.91 -6.93 -5.81
CA ALA A 24 -3.65 -6.13 -6.76
C ALA A 24 -3.50 -4.62 -6.46
N THR A 25 -3.29 -3.81 -7.49
CA THR A 25 -3.43 -2.34 -7.39
C THR A 25 -4.83 -1.91 -7.77
N ASP A 26 -5.53 -1.25 -6.85
CA ASP A 26 -6.74 -0.50 -7.19
C ASP A 26 -6.41 0.77 -8.01
N PRO A 27 -7.27 1.21 -8.96
CA PRO A 27 -7.04 2.43 -9.73
C PRO A 27 -6.82 3.70 -8.90
N ALA A 28 -7.42 3.81 -7.71
CA ALA A 28 -7.18 4.95 -6.83
C ALA A 28 -5.74 4.99 -6.30
N LEU A 29 -5.17 3.82 -5.99
CA LEU A 29 -3.77 3.71 -5.58
C LEU A 29 -2.83 4.06 -6.75
N ALA A 30 -3.12 3.56 -7.96
CA ALA A 30 -2.33 3.88 -9.14
C ALA A 30 -2.34 5.40 -9.44
N ALA A 31 -3.50 6.04 -9.37
CA ALA A 31 -3.64 7.48 -9.56
C ALA A 31 -2.88 8.29 -8.48
N PHE A 32 -2.92 7.84 -7.22
CA PHE A 32 -2.19 8.48 -6.12
C PHE A 32 -0.67 8.35 -6.27
N LEU A 33 -0.17 7.19 -6.71
CA LEU A 33 1.26 6.97 -6.92
C LEU A 33 1.83 7.79 -8.08
N ALA A 34 1.00 8.08 -9.09
CA ALA A 34 1.37 8.89 -10.26
C ALA A 34 1.51 10.39 -9.96
N LEU A 35 1.10 10.86 -8.77
CA LEU A 35 1.25 12.25 -8.38
C LEU A 35 2.73 12.61 -8.18
N ASP A 36 3.12 13.80 -8.63
CA ASP A 36 4.36 14.45 -8.20
C ASP A 36 4.16 15.25 -6.91
N ASP A 37 5.26 15.57 -6.22
CA ASP A 37 5.21 16.27 -4.94
C ASP A 37 4.68 17.72 -5.07
N GLN A 38 4.70 18.33 -6.27
CA GLN A 38 4.12 19.64 -6.54
C GLN A 38 2.60 19.57 -6.75
N VAL A 39 2.05 18.46 -7.25
CA VAL A 39 0.60 18.25 -7.41
C VAL A 39 -0.09 17.71 -6.16
N VAL A 40 0.65 17.21 -5.16
CA VAL A 40 0.06 16.71 -3.89
C VAL A 40 -0.80 17.78 -3.21
N ALA A 41 -0.45 19.07 -3.32
CA ALA A 41 -1.25 20.17 -2.79
C ALA A 41 -2.64 20.25 -3.43
N ALA A 42 -2.70 20.27 -4.76
CA ALA A 42 -3.95 20.32 -5.50
C ALA A 42 -4.79 19.05 -5.28
N TYR A 43 -4.14 17.88 -5.19
CA TYR A 43 -4.79 16.63 -4.85
C TYR A 43 -5.44 16.69 -3.45
N ALA A 44 -4.73 17.20 -2.45
CA ALA A 44 -5.23 17.29 -1.08
C ALA A 44 -6.48 18.18 -0.99
N ASP A 45 -6.46 19.34 -1.65
CA ASP A 45 -7.58 20.27 -1.67
C ASP A 45 -8.81 19.63 -2.35
N ALA A 46 -8.63 19.06 -3.54
CA ALA A 46 -9.70 18.41 -4.29
C ALA A 46 -10.27 17.19 -3.53
N ARG A 47 -9.41 16.42 -2.85
CA ARG A 47 -9.83 15.26 -2.06
C ARG A 47 -10.59 15.69 -0.81
N ALA A 48 -10.16 16.75 -0.13
CA ALA A 48 -10.88 17.30 1.02
C ALA A 48 -12.26 17.81 0.61
N GLU A 49 -12.37 18.54 -0.50
CA GLU A 49 -13.65 18.99 -1.06
C GLU A 49 -14.58 17.81 -1.37
N ALA A 50 -14.09 16.78 -2.07
CA ALA A 50 -14.86 15.59 -2.39
C ALA A 50 -15.36 14.82 -1.15
N LEU A 51 -14.66 14.94 -0.02
CA LEU A 51 -15.02 14.33 1.26
C LEU A 51 -15.88 15.27 2.14
N GLY A 52 -16.15 16.50 1.71
CA GLY A 52 -16.83 17.51 2.52
C GLY A 52 -16.03 17.96 3.75
N LEU A 53 -14.70 17.84 3.70
CA LEU A 53 -13.79 18.21 4.77
C LEU A 53 -13.20 19.60 4.52
N ALA A 54 -13.10 20.40 5.58
CA ALA A 54 -12.27 21.59 5.56
C ALA A 54 -10.81 21.21 5.85
N LEU A 55 -9.87 21.83 5.13
CA LEU A 55 -8.44 21.81 5.45
C LEU A 55 -8.07 23.18 6.06
N PRO A 56 -8.07 23.30 7.40
CA PRO A 56 -7.66 24.54 8.06
C PRO A 56 -6.25 24.94 7.62
N PRO A 57 -5.98 26.25 7.41
CA PRO A 57 -4.66 26.72 6.98
C PRO A 57 -3.52 26.27 7.90
N GLU A 58 -3.79 26.17 9.21
CA GLU A 58 -2.83 25.75 10.22
C GLU A 58 -2.44 24.26 10.13
N THR A 59 -3.30 23.39 9.61
CA THR A 59 -2.99 21.96 9.46
C THR A 59 -2.53 21.60 8.05
N ARG A 60 -2.79 22.48 7.07
CA ARG A 60 -2.56 22.22 5.64
C ARG A 60 -1.14 21.76 5.35
N ALA A 61 -0.12 22.46 5.84
CA ALA A 61 1.28 22.09 5.62
C ALA A 61 1.58 20.66 6.10
N GLY A 62 1.16 20.31 7.32
CA GLY A 62 1.36 18.97 7.87
C GLY A 62 0.61 17.88 7.10
N VAL A 63 -0.58 18.17 6.57
CA VAL A 63 -1.32 17.24 5.71
C VAL A 63 -0.56 16.99 4.41
N LEU A 64 -0.02 18.02 3.77
CA LEU A 64 0.75 17.87 2.54
C LEU A 64 2.02 17.04 2.75
N ASP A 65 2.76 17.31 3.83
CA ASP A 65 3.96 16.56 4.19
C ASP A 65 3.65 15.08 4.43
N ASN A 66 2.57 14.80 5.17
CA ASN A 66 2.12 13.43 5.43
C ASN A 66 1.71 12.70 4.16
N LEU A 67 0.99 13.36 3.25
CA LEU A 67 0.60 12.76 1.96
C LEU A 67 1.82 12.47 1.09
N ALA A 68 2.79 13.38 1.03
CA ALA A 68 4.03 13.17 0.29
C ALA A 68 4.88 12.03 0.88
N LEU A 69 4.93 11.90 2.21
CA LEU A 69 5.57 10.78 2.88
C LEU A 69 4.86 9.46 2.56
N LEU A 70 3.53 9.42 2.72
CA LEU A 70 2.72 8.24 2.45
C LEU A 70 2.86 7.77 1.00
N ARG A 71 2.86 8.69 0.04
CA ARG A 71 3.10 8.39 -1.38
C ARG A 71 4.43 7.70 -1.60
N ARG A 72 5.52 8.21 -1.02
CA ARG A 72 6.87 7.63 -1.13
C ARG A 72 6.98 6.24 -0.49
N GLN A 73 6.33 6.06 0.67
CA GLN A 73 6.28 4.76 1.36
C GLN A 73 5.48 3.75 0.55
N ALA A 74 4.32 4.15 0.02
CA ALA A 74 3.52 3.32 -0.87
C ALA A 74 4.32 2.93 -2.12
N ALA A 75 5.00 3.88 -2.78
CA ALA A 75 5.86 3.59 -3.93
C ALA A 75 6.98 2.59 -3.59
N THR A 76 7.63 2.75 -2.43
CA THR A 76 8.66 1.81 -1.95
C THR A 76 8.08 0.40 -1.76
N PHE A 77 6.92 0.32 -1.13
CA PHE A 77 6.24 -0.95 -0.90
C PHE A 77 5.83 -1.61 -2.22
N VAL A 78 5.22 -0.86 -3.15
CA VAL A 78 4.83 -1.33 -4.48
C VAL A 78 6.03 -1.90 -5.24
N ALA A 79 7.16 -1.17 -5.21
CA ALA A 79 8.39 -1.60 -5.87
C ALA A 79 8.99 -2.86 -5.23
N ALA A 80 8.86 -3.03 -3.92
CA ALA A 80 9.36 -4.20 -3.20
C ALA A 80 8.50 -5.46 -3.40
N VAL A 81 7.18 -5.29 -3.51
CA VAL A 81 6.21 -6.40 -3.59
C VAL A 81 5.90 -6.82 -5.03
N GLY A 82 6.08 -5.93 -6.01
CA GLY A 82 5.76 -6.20 -7.41
C GLY A 82 4.26 -6.35 -7.61
N LEU A 83 3.54 -5.22 -7.53
CA LEU A 83 2.09 -5.21 -7.72
C LEU A 83 1.70 -5.45 -9.17
N ASP A 84 0.59 -6.16 -9.36
CA ASP A 84 0.07 -6.59 -10.65
C ASP A 84 -1.38 -6.11 -10.76
N ASP A 85 -1.64 -5.19 -11.69
CA ASP A 85 -2.95 -4.62 -11.96
C ASP A 85 -3.91 -5.62 -12.64
N THR A 86 -3.41 -6.79 -13.01
CA THR A 86 -4.20 -7.90 -13.56
C THR A 86 -4.70 -8.88 -12.50
N VAL A 87 -4.19 -8.79 -11.26
CA VAL A 87 -4.65 -9.63 -10.15
C VAL A 87 -5.92 -9.03 -9.55
N PRO A 88 -7.02 -9.80 -9.39
CA PRO A 88 -8.22 -9.30 -8.72
C PRO A 88 -7.97 -9.02 -7.24
N LEU A 89 -8.53 -7.92 -6.72
CA LEU A 89 -8.60 -7.67 -5.28
C LEU A 89 -9.48 -8.75 -4.63
N GLU A 90 -8.93 -9.44 -3.62
CA GLU A 90 -9.70 -10.40 -2.85
C GLU A 90 -10.71 -9.63 -1.97
N PRO A 91 -12.03 -9.93 -2.08
CA PRO A 91 -13.02 -9.27 -1.27
C PRO A 91 -12.87 -9.67 0.20
N PHE A 92 -13.03 -8.70 1.10
CA PHE A 92 -13.06 -8.96 2.54
C PHE A 92 -14.37 -9.66 2.92
N GLU A 93 -14.29 -10.83 3.57
CA GLU A 93 -15.42 -11.48 4.24
C GLU A 93 -15.40 -11.17 5.76
N PRO A 94 -16.51 -10.70 6.35
CA PRO A 94 -16.60 -10.29 7.75
C PRO A 94 -16.66 -11.44 8.76
#